data_AF-A0A7S3CPC6-F1
#
_entry.id   AF-A0A7S3CPC6-F1
#
_cell.length_a   1.000
_cell.length_b   1.000
_cell.length_c   1.000
_cell.angle_alpha   90.00
_cell.angle_beta   90.00
_cell.angle_gamma   90.00
#
_symmetry.space_group_name_H-M   'P 1'
#
loop_
_entity.id
_entity.type
_entity.pdbx_description
1 polymer ?
#
loop_
_entity_poly.entity_id
_entity_poly.type
_entity_poly.pdbx_seq_one_letter_code
_entity_poly.pdbx_strand_id
1 'polypeptide(L)'
;MVEADSAKRKFVHVDGDHLTMLNAYNAFEMKQYSSDFCWENFLNYRALMQTKNVRNQLQNMIVRNGLELISSPPTSPKYYENIKKCILSGFFTQTAHLERAGHYLTLKDDQVTLAHPSTSLDSKPQ
;
A
#
# COMPACT_ATOMS: atom_id res chain seq x y z
N MET A 1 -21.63 -4.92 -3.10
CA MET A 1 -20.73 -4.57 -1.97
C MET A 1 -20.03 -5.81 -1.45
N VAL A 2 -20.75 -6.85 -0.99
CA VAL A 2 -20.16 -8.08 -0.42
C VAL A 2 -19.12 -8.75 -1.33
N GLU A 3 -19.38 -8.86 -2.64
CA GLU A 3 -18.44 -9.48 -3.60
C GLU A 3 -17.17 -8.64 -3.82
N ALA A 4 -17.31 -7.32 -3.91
CA ALA A 4 -16.17 -6.40 -4.04
C ALA A 4 -15.31 -6.39 -2.77
N ASP A 5 -15.94 -6.39 -1.59
CA ASP A 5 -15.23 -6.50 -0.31
C ASP A 5 -14.52 -7.84 -0.17
N SER A 6 -15.16 -8.94 -0.62
CA SER A 6 -14.54 -10.27 -0.67
C SER A 6 -13.34 -10.31 -1.63
N ALA A 7 -13.45 -9.68 -2.80
CA ALA A 7 -12.33 -9.57 -3.74
C ALA A 7 -11.19 -8.73 -3.15
N LYS A 8 -11.50 -7.62 -2.49
CA LYS A 8 -10.51 -6.77 -1.80
C LYS A 8 -9.74 -7.56 -0.73
N ARG A 9 -10.43 -8.39 0.06
CA ARG A 9 -9.83 -9.24 1.11
C ARG A 9 -8.69 -10.13 0.60
N LYS A 10 -8.70 -10.53 -0.68
CA LYS A 10 -7.61 -11.32 -1.29
C LYS A 10 -6.26 -10.61 -1.29
N PHE A 11 -6.26 -9.28 -1.23
CA PHE A 11 -5.05 -8.46 -1.29
C PHE A 11 -4.66 -7.86 0.07
N VAL A 12 -5.55 -7.93 1.06
CA VAL A 12 -5.38 -7.27 2.36
C VAL A 12 -4.12 -7.76 3.04
N HIS A 13 -3.32 -6.81 3.50
CA HIS A 13 -2.15 -7.06 4.30
C HIS A 13 -2.40 -6.57 5.74
N VAL A 14 -2.03 -7.40 6.73
CA VAL A 14 -2.32 -7.15 8.15
C VAL A 14 -1.73 -5.83 8.66
N ASP A 15 -0.57 -5.46 8.12
CA ASP A 15 0.16 -4.24 8.47
C ASP A 15 -0.33 -2.97 7.74
N GLY A 16 -1.38 -3.05 6.91
CA GLY A 16 -2.10 -1.87 6.42
C GLY A 16 -2.23 -1.69 4.90
N ASP A 17 -2.82 -0.55 4.53
CA ASP A 17 -3.32 -0.30 3.17
C ASP A 17 -2.22 -0.12 2.13
N HIS A 18 -1.05 0.44 2.49
CA HIS A 18 0.08 0.55 1.54
C HIS A 18 0.56 -0.82 1.05
N LEU A 19 0.65 -1.80 1.96
CA LEU A 19 1.05 -3.15 1.61
C LEU A 19 -0.08 -3.91 0.90
N THR A 20 -1.33 -3.58 1.22
CA THR A 20 -2.51 -4.06 0.47
C THR A 20 -2.46 -3.61 -0.99
N MET A 21 -2.12 -2.34 -1.25
CA MET A 21 -1.92 -1.81 -2.61
C MET A 21 -0.75 -2.49 -3.32
N LEU A 22 0.35 -2.75 -2.62
CA LEU A 22 1.50 -3.49 -3.16
C LEU A 22 1.09 -4.90 -3.59
N ASN A 23 0.32 -5.62 -2.77
CA ASN A 23 -0.19 -6.95 -3.09
C ASN A 23 -1.08 -6.94 -4.35
N ALA A 24 -2.01 -5.98 -4.44
CA ALA A 24 -2.89 -5.83 -5.60
C ALA A 24 -2.09 -5.57 -6.89
N TYR A 25 -1.08 -4.70 -6.85
CA TYR A 25 -0.22 -4.42 -7.99
C TYR A 25 0.64 -5.63 -8.38
N ASN A 26 1.25 -6.32 -7.41
CA ASN A 26 2.04 -7.52 -7.67
C ASN A 26 1.19 -8.64 -8.30
N ALA A 27 -0.04 -8.85 -7.82
CA ALA A 27 -0.97 -9.80 -8.41
C ALA A 27 -1.33 -9.43 -9.86
N PHE A 28 -1.54 -8.14 -10.13
CA PHE A 28 -1.78 -7.63 -11.49
C PHE A 28 -0.59 -7.88 -12.43
N GLU A 29 0.64 -7.65 -11.95
CA GLU A 29 1.87 -7.94 -12.70
C GLU A 29 2.03 -9.45 -12.96
N MET A 30 1.80 -10.30 -11.95
CA MET A 30 1.84 -11.76 -12.09
C MET A 30 0.82 -12.28 -13.11
N LYS A 31 -0.35 -11.64 -13.20
CA LYS A 31 -1.40 -11.94 -14.17
C LYS A 31 -1.20 -11.25 -15.52
N GLN A 32 0.03 -10.80 -15.80
CA GLN A 32 0.44 -10.23 -17.09
C GLN A 32 -0.41 -9.03 -17.50
N TYR A 33 -0.80 -8.20 -16.54
CA TYR A 33 -1.58 -6.98 -16.78
C TYR A 33 -2.96 -7.25 -17.40
N SER A 34 -3.59 -8.38 -17.09
CA SER A 34 -4.90 -8.78 -17.65
C SER A 34 -6.04 -7.84 -17.22
N SER A 35 -6.82 -7.37 -18.19
CA SER A 35 -8.06 -6.62 -17.96
C SER A 35 -9.15 -7.49 -17.32
N ASP A 36 -9.22 -8.77 -17.71
CA ASP A 36 -10.21 -9.71 -17.20
C ASP A 36 -9.96 -10.00 -15.71
N PHE A 37 -8.69 -10.18 -15.33
CA PHE A 37 -8.30 -10.28 -13.93
C PHE A 37 -8.75 -9.05 -13.12
N CYS A 38 -8.61 -7.84 -13.69
CA CYS A 38 -9.06 -6.63 -13.02
C CYS A 38 -10.58 -6.61 -12.85
N TRP A 39 -11.33 -7.00 -13.88
CA TRP A 39 -12.78 -7.11 -13.83
C TRP A 39 -13.23 -8.08 -12.73
N GLU A 40 -12.68 -9.29 -12.72
CA GLU A 40 -13.02 -10.35 -11.74
C GLU A 40 -12.68 -9.97 -10.29
N ASN A 41 -11.69 -9.10 -10.08
CA ASN A 41 -11.23 -8.70 -8.75
C ASN A 41 -11.61 -7.26 -8.40
N PHE A 42 -12.53 -6.64 -9.14
CA PHE A 42 -13.04 -5.29 -8.91
C PHE A 42 -11.91 -4.23 -8.84
N LEU A 43 -10.85 -4.44 -9.62
CA LEU A 43 -9.73 -3.52 -9.72
C LEU A 43 -9.94 -2.56 -10.89
N ASN A 44 -9.52 -1.30 -10.71
CA ASN A 44 -9.55 -0.33 -11.79
C ASN A 44 -8.36 -0.55 -12.73
N TYR A 45 -8.62 -1.20 -13.87
CA TYR A 45 -7.60 -1.50 -14.89
C TYR A 45 -6.85 -0.24 -15.38
N ARG A 46 -7.57 0.87 -15.62
CA ARG A 46 -6.94 2.12 -16.10
C ARG A 46 -5.99 2.69 -15.06
N ALA A 47 -6.38 2.69 -13.79
CA ALA A 47 -5.53 3.14 -12.70
C ALA A 47 -4.28 2.25 -12.56
N LEU A 48 -4.41 0.93 -12.65
CA LEU A 48 -3.27 0.02 -12.56
C LEU A 48 -2.29 0.14 -13.75
N MET A 49 -2.82 0.34 -14.96
CA MET A 49 -1.99 0.64 -16.13
C MET A 49 -1.25 1.97 -15.98
N GLN A 50 -1.90 2.99 -15.41
CA GLN A 50 -1.23 4.25 -15.08
C GLN A 50 -0.14 4.05 -14.03
N THR A 51 -0.39 3.27 -12.97
CA THR A 51 0.62 2.93 -11.95
C THR A 51 1.83 2.24 -12.57
N LYS A 52 1.63 1.30 -13.50
CA LYS A 52 2.72 0.66 -14.25
C LYS A 52 3.56 1.69 -15.02
N ASN A 53 2.92 2.61 -15.72
CA ASN A 53 3.62 3.65 -16.49
C ASN A 53 4.42 4.59 -15.57
N VAL A 54 3.83 5.02 -14.45
CA VAL A 54 4.52 5.87 -13.45
C VAL A 54 5.71 5.14 -12.84
N ARG A 55 5.54 3.86 -12.47
CA ARG A 55 6.64 3.03 -11.94
C ARG A 55 7.81 2.93 -12.92
N ASN A 56 7.54 2.68 -14.21
CA ASN A 56 8.58 2.62 -15.24
C ASN A 56 9.32 3.95 -15.38
N GLN A 57 8.61 5.08 -15.33
CA GLN A 57 9.22 6.41 -15.38
C GLN A 57 10.13 6.64 -14.17
N LEU A 58 9.67 6.30 -12.96
CA LEU A 58 10.46 6.41 -11.74
C LEU A 58 11.69 5.50 -11.77
N GLN A 59 11.57 4.25 -12.23
CA GLN A 59 12.72 3.36 -12.39
C GLN A 59 13.77 3.94 -13.34
N ASN A 60 13.34 4.48 -14.49
CA ASN A 60 14.25 5.12 -15.44
C ASN A 60 14.96 6.34 -14.82
N MET A 61 14.25 7.13 -14.02
CA MET A 61 14.85 8.26 -13.29
C MET A 61 15.87 7.80 -12.25
N ILE A 62 15.56 6.76 -11.47
CA ILE A 62 16.48 6.19 -10.46
C ILE A 62 17.78 5.75 -11.14
N VAL A 63 17.68 4.94 -12.20
CA VAL A 63 18.85 4.44 -12.95
C VAL A 63 19.64 5.59 -13.57
N ARG A 64 18.97 6.58 -14.16
CA ARG A 64 19.63 7.77 -14.76
C ARG A 64 20.42 8.58 -13.74
N ASN A 65 19.98 8.63 -12.49
CA ASN A 65 20.68 9.32 -11.40
C ASN A 65 21.74 8.44 -10.71
N GLY A 66 22.05 7.27 -11.25
CA GLY A 66 23.07 6.37 -10.70
C GLY A 66 22.66 5.67 -9.40
N LEU A 67 21.36 5.63 -9.11
CA LEU A 67 20.83 4.93 -7.95
C LEU A 67 20.52 3.47 -8.32
N GLU A 68 20.81 2.56 -7.42
CA GLU A 68 20.56 1.13 -7.61
C GLU A 68 19.11 0.77 -7.27
N LEU A 69 18.50 -0.09 -8.11
CA LEU A 69 17.19 -0.69 -7.83
C LEU A 69 17.39 -1.94 -6.98
N ILE A 70 17.34 -1.78 -5.67
CA ILE A 70 17.54 -2.86 -4.70
C ILE A 70 16.20 -3.28 -4.11
N SER A 71 15.96 -4.59 -4.00
CA SER A 71 14.85 -5.15 -3.26
C SER A 71 15.32 -6.32 -2.40
N SER A 72 14.80 -6.43 -1.18
CA SER A 72 15.00 -7.62 -0.37
C SER A 72 14.19 -8.80 -0.97
N PRO A 73 14.65 -10.05 -0.85
CA PRO A 73 13.84 -11.20 -1.24
C PRO A 73 12.51 -11.21 -0.46
N PRO A 74 11.37 -11.56 -1.07
CA PRO A 74 10.09 -11.68 -0.36
C PRO A 74 10.09 -12.72 0.77
N THR A 75 11.01 -13.68 0.72
CA THR A 75 11.23 -14.69 1.78
C THR A 75 12.00 -14.14 2.99
N SER A 76 12.57 -12.93 2.88
CA SER A 76 13.29 -12.32 3.98
C SER A 76 12.32 -11.86 5.08
N PRO A 77 12.60 -12.14 6.36
CA PRO A 77 11.77 -11.64 7.46
C PRO A 77 11.74 -10.10 7.51
N LYS A 78 12.72 -9.43 6.90
CA LYS A 78 12.83 -7.96 6.86
C LYS A 78 12.13 -7.33 5.67
N TYR A 79 11.53 -8.11 4.77
CA TYR A 79 10.95 -7.59 3.52
C TYR A 79 9.91 -6.50 3.78
N TYR A 80 8.85 -6.82 4.55
CA TYR A 80 7.80 -5.86 4.89
C TYR A 80 8.28 -4.78 5.87
N GLU A 81 9.20 -5.10 6.78
CA GLU A 81 9.78 -4.13 7.71
C GLU A 81 10.54 -3.01 6.96
N ASN A 82 11.36 -3.37 5.97
CA ASN A 82 12.11 -2.41 5.17
C ASN A 82 11.17 -1.50 4.36
N ILE A 83 10.08 -2.04 3.83
CA ILE A 83 9.06 -1.25 3.11
C ILE A 83 8.39 -0.25 4.07
N LYS A 84 7.98 -0.68 5.27
CA LYS A 84 7.38 0.20 6.28
C LYS A 84 8.33 1.32 6.70
N LYS A 85 9.62 1.03 6.90
CA LYS A 85 10.64 2.04 7.19
C LYS A 85 10.80 3.06 6.06
N CYS A 86 10.77 2.61 4.81
CA CYS A 86 10.83 3.48 3.64
C CYS A 86 9.60 4.39 3.53
N ILE A 87 8.40 3.88 3.81
CA ILE A 87 7.19 4.72 3.86
C ILE A 87 7.33 5.76 4.97
N LEU A 88 7.74 5.33 6.17
CA LEU A 88 7.91 6.23 7.30
C LEU A 88 8.91 7.35 7.04
N SER A 89 10.02 7.10 6.33
CA SER A 89 11.00 8.15 6.04
C SER A 89 10.43 9.29 5.17
N GLY A 90 9.46 9.01 4.30
CA GLY A 90 8.77 10.01 3.50
C GLY A 90 7.52 10.61 4.16
N PHE A 91 6.84 9.83 5.02
CA PHE A 91 5.54 10.16 5.60
C PHE A 91 5.56 10.42 7.12
N PHE A 92 6.74 10.61 7.73
CA PHE A 92 6.86 10.76 9.19
C PHE A 92 5.99 11.88 9.79
N THR A 93 5.69 12.94 9.02
CA THR A 93 4.80 14.03 9.46
C THR A 93 3.30 13.70 9.36
N GLN A 94 2.94 12.62 8.67
CA GLN A 94 1.55 12.15 8.49
C GLN A 94 1.31 10.93 9.37
N THR A 95 1.66 11.07 10.65
CA THR A 95 1.57 10.01 11.67
C THR A 95 0.58 10.43 12.75
N ALA A 96 -0.07 9.44 13.36
CA ALA A 96 -1.02 9.63 14.44
C ALA A 96 -0.87 8.51 15.46
N HIS A 97 -1.18 8.78 16.72
CA HIS A 97 -1.15 7.79 17.80
C HIS A 97 -2.57 7.49 18.27
N LEU A 98 -2.80 6.23 18.67
CA LEU A 98 -4.09 5.81 19.20
C LEU A 98 -4.24 6.26 20.66
N GLU A 99 -5.26 7.08 20.91
CA GLU A 99 -5.63 7.51 22.26
C GLU A 99 -6.49 6.46 22.97
N ARG A 100 -6.49 6.49 24.31
CA ARG A 100 -7.27 5.55 25.14
C ARG A 100 -8.77 5.61 24.87
N ALA A 101 -9.25 6.78 24.46
CA ALA A 101 -10.64 7.01 24.07
C ALA A 101 -10.98 6.42 22.68
N GLY A 102 -10.01 5.83 21.97
CA GLY A 102 -10.21 5.11 20.71
C GLY A 102 -10.21 5.96 19.45
N HIS A 103 -9.91 7.27 19.55
CA HIS A 103 -9.60 8.13 18.41
C HIS A 103 -8.09 8.22 18.19
N TYR A 104 -7.67 8.74 17.05
CA TYR A 104 -6.27 9.03 16.79
C TYR A 104 -5.99 10.52 16.96
N LEU A 105 -4.79 10.85 17.40
CA LEU A 105 -4.30 12.23 17.46
C LEU A 105 -3.06 12.36 16.57
N THR A 106 -3.08 13.29 15.61
CA THR A 106 -1.94 13.51 14.72
C THR A 106 -0.74 14.07 15.47
N LEU A 107 0.47 13.56 15.21
CA LEU A 107 1.67 13.93 15.97
C LEU A 107 2.19 15.35 15.70
N LYS A 108 1.76 15.97 14.60
CA LYS A 108 2.27 17.29 14.18
C LYS A 108 1.46 18.45 14.78
N ASP A 109 0.15 18.27 14.86
CA ASP A 109 -0.81 19.36 15.05
C ASP A 109 -1.97 18.99 15.97
N ASP A 110 -1.88 17.85 16.66
CA ASP A 110 -2.84 17.38 17.65
C ASP A 110 -4.29 17.38 17.16
N GLN A 111 -4.50 17.03 15.88
CA GLN A 111 -5.82 16.92 15.30
C GLN A 111 -6.43 15.55 15.61
N VAL A 112 -7.66 15.57 16.11
CA VAL A 112 -8.45 14.35 16.33
C VAL A 112 -8.90 13.79 14.99
N THR A 113 -8.57 12.52 14.74
CA THR A 113 -8.93 11.82 13.50
C THR A 113 -9.35 10.37 13.77
N LEU A 114 -9.95 9.75 12.77
CA LEU A 114 -10.34 8.34 12.77
C LEU A 114 -9.78 7.67 11.51
N ALA A 115 -9.52 6.38 11.60
CA ALA A 115 -9.21 5.60 10.42
C ALA A 115 -10.41 5.65 9.45
N HIS A 116 -10.13 5.93 8.18
CA HIS A 116 -11.19 6.03 7.17
C HIS A 116 -11.92 4.68 7.03
N PRO A 117 -13.26 4.65 6.87
CA PRO A 117 -14.03 3.40 6.81
C PRO A 117 -13.61 2.43 5.70
N SER A 118 -12.92 2.94 4.67
CA SER A 118 -12.38 2.10 3.59
C SER A 118 -11.07 1.40 3.93
N THR A 119 -10.50 1.63 5.12
CA THR A 119 -9.25 0.96 5.51
C THR A 119 -9.44 -0.54 5.55
N SER A 120 -8.36 -1.26 5.27
CA SER A 120 -8.32 -2.73 5.35
C SER A 120 -7.79 -3.23 6.69
N LEU A 121 -7.54 -2.34 7.64
CA LEU A 121 -7.06 -2.68 8.98
C LEU A 121 -8.18 -3.25 9.84
N ASP A 122 -8.00 -4.48 10.31
CA ASP A 122 -8.93 -5.15 11.22
C ASP A 122 -8.77 -4.72 12.70
N SER A 123 -7.67 -4.02 13.02
CA SER A 123 -7.37 -3.52 14.36
C SER A 123 -6.89 -2.08 14.33
N LYS A 124 -6.91 -1.41 15.49
CA LYS A 124 -6.37 -0.06 15.65
C LYS A 124 -4.89 -0.14 16.10
N PRO A 125 -3.91 0.00 15.19
CA PRO A 125 -2.50 0.06 15.59
C PRO A 125 -2.24 1.25 16.52
N GLN A 126 -1.26 1.08 17.42
CA GLN A 126 -0.87 2.11 18.40
C GLN A 126 -0.04 3.22 17.76
#